data_AF-A0A8K0NSD2-F1
#
_entry.id   AF-A0A8K0NSD2-F1
#
_cell.length_a   1.000
_cell.length_b   1.000
_cell.length_c   1.000
_cell.angle_alpha   90.00
_cell.angle_beta   90.00
_cell.angle_gamma   90.00
#
_symmetry.space_group_name_H-M   'P 1'
#
loop_
_entity.id
_entity.type
_entity.pdbx_description
1 polymer ?
#
loop_
_entity_poly.entity_id
_entity_poly.type
_entity_poly.pdbx_seq_one_letter_code
_entity_poly.pdbx_strand_id
1 'polypeptide(L)'
;MSVRNVTYDDFDPVIVYSNPADWSTHNPQDNPGWFNATSDVTGSIWHQATYHSTEVAGTKISFNFTGTGLYVYGGSGPEYGNYTLTIDPSIPTPFIYPGQAYSEQNGTDRYLLYGTDGLAYAEHEVVIETQGGRFLLDLVEVGGLEFGAEGFVLLLRHSP
;
A
#
# COMPACT_ATOMS: atom_id res chain seq x y z
N MET A 1 -1.60 -2.84 -26.95
CA MET A 1 -1.99 -2.78 -25.52
C MET A 1 -0.93 -1.96 -24.79
N SER A 2 -1.33 -1.04 -23.92
CA SER A 2 -0.40 -0.29 -23.08
C SER A 2 -0.47 -0.88 -21.68
N VAL A 3 0.64 -1.42 -21.20
CA VAL A 3 0.80 -1.75 -19.78
C VAL A 3 1.05 -0.46 -19.02
N ARG A 4 0.35 -0.23 -17.92
CA ARG A 4 0.59 0.90 -17.02
C ARG A 4 0.65 0.46 -15.57
N ASN A 5 1.31 1.27 -14.75
CA ASN A 5 1.25 1.18 -13.31
C ASN A 5 0.22 2.17 -12.77
N VAL A 6 -0.46 1.80 -11.69
CA VAL A 6 -1.33 2.67 -10.91
C VAL A 6 -0.77 2.74 -9.50
N THR A 7 -0.64 3.96 -8.98
CA THR A 7 -0.25 4.23 -7.61
C THR A 7 -1.50 4.54 -6.80
N TYR A 8 -1.65 3.87 -5.66
CA TYR A 8 -2.67 4.12 -4.65
C TYR A 8 -2.02 4.72 -3.41
N ASP A 9 -2.56 5.83 -2.95
CA ASP A 9 -2.14 6.53 -1.73
C ASP A 9 -2.66 5.81 -0.48
N ASP A 10 -2.01 5.98 0.68
CA ASP A 10 -2.47 5.42 1.95
C ASP A 10 -3.87 5.92 2.37
N PHE A 11 -4.36 7.04 1.81
CA PHE A 11 -5.73 7.48 1.99
C PHE A 11 -6.73 6.98 0.93
N ASP A 12 -6.28 6.26 -0.10
CA ASP A 12 -7.20 5.78 -1.13
C ASP A 12 -8.15 4.72 -0.56
N PRO A 13 -9.47 4.81 -0.85
CA PRO A 13 -10.50 3.98 -0.22
C PRO A 13 -10.42 2.49 -0.60
N VAL A 14 -9.55 2.14 -1.55
CA VAL A 14 -9.26 0.73 -1.87
C VAL A 14 -8.46 0.05 -0.75
N ILE A 15 -7.71 0.83 0.04
CA ILE A 15 -6.92 0.36 1.17
C ILE A 15 -7.77 0.42 2.43
N VAL A 16 -7.98 -0.74 3.05
CA VAL A 16 -8.79 -0.88 4.26
C VAL A 16 -7.90 -1.18 5.45
N TYR A 17 -7.99 -0.33 6.47
CA TYR A 17 -7.31 -0.51 7.75
C TYR A 17 -8.26 -1.16 8.76
N SER A 18 -7.82 -2.24 9.42
CA SER A 18 -8.59 -2.85 10.52
C SER A 18 -8.70 -1.86 11.68
N ASN A 19 -9.85 -1.80 12.36
CA ASN A 19 -10.10 -0.94 13.52
C ASN A 19 -9.39 0.44 13.42
N PRO A 20 -9.99 1.45 12.75
CA PRO A 20 -9.34 2.73 12.50
C PRO A 20 -8.74 3.44 13.73
N ALA A 21 -9.21 3.13 14.94
CA ALA A 21 -8.68 3.69 16.18
C ALA A 21 -7.24 3.21 16.52
N ASP A 22 -6.78 2.12 15.92
CA ASP A 22 -5.44 1.58 16.14
C ASP A 22 -4.40 2.21 15.18
N TRP A 23 -4.83 3.08 14.28
CA TRP A 23 -3.99 3.73 13.27
C TRP A 23 -3.85 5.22 13.53
N SER A 24 -2.63 5.71 13.34
CA SER A 24 -2.27 7.12 13.40
C SER A 24 -1.92 7.61 12.00
N THR A 25 -2.44 8.77 11.65
CA THR A 25 -2.16 9.46 10.39
C THR A 25 -2.15 10.97 10.62
N HIS A 26 -1.44 11.70 9.76
CA HIS A 26 -1.54 13.16 9.71
C HIS A 26 -2.91 13.56 9.17
N ASN A 27 -3.42 14.73 9.57
CA ASN A 27 -4.63 15.26 8.96
C ASN A 27 -4.31 15.86 7.58
N PRO A 28 -4.76 15.28 6.45
CA PRO A 28 -4.44 15.80 5.12
C PRO A 28 -5.02 17.21 4.89
N GLN A 29 -6.04 17.59 5.66
CA GLN A 29 -6.65 18.92 5.58
C GLN A 29 -5.79 20.04 6.17
N ASP A 30 -4.72 19.71 6.89
CA ASP A 30 -3.78 20.74 7.37
C ASP A 30 -3.04 21.40 6.19
N ASN A 31 -2.88 20.68 5.07
CA ASN A 31 -2.23 21.18 3.86
C ASN A 31 -2.95 20.69 2.58
N PRO A 32 -4.13 21.24 2.25
CA PRO A 32 -4.97 20.73 1.17
C PRO A 32 -4.37 20.91 -0.23
N GLY A 33 -3.32 21.73 -0.38
CA GLY A 33 -2.60 21.95 -1.63
C GLY A 33 -1.46 20.96 -1.90
N TRP A 34 -1.22 19.98 -1.01
CA TRP A 34 -0.12 19.02 -1.16
C TRP A 34 -0.44 17.83 -2.05
N PHE A 35 -1.70 17.67 -2.46
CA PHE A 35 -2.08 16.70 -3.47
C PHE A 35 -1.24 16.90 -4.74
N ASN A 36 -0.49 15.86 -5.15
CA ASN A 36 0.42 15.87 -6.30
C ASN A 36 1.54 16.94 -6.24
N ALA A 37 1.84 17.48 -5.05
CA ALA A 37 2.97 18.39 -4.85
C ALA A 37 4.30 17.62 -4.77
N THR A 38 5.40 18.28 -5.11
CA THR A 38 6.74 17.70 -5.00
C THR A 38 7.25 17.73 -3.56
N SER A 39 8.21 16.86 -3.24
CA SER A 39 8.90 16.87 -1.93
C SER A 39 9.58 18.21 -1.63
N ASP A 40 10.01 18.97 -2.64
CA ASP A 40 10.53 20.33 -2.47
C ASP A 40 9.49 21.31 -1.89
N VAL A 41 8.20 21.06 -2.14
CA VAL A 41 7.09 21.87 -1.63
C VAL A 41 6.63 21.38 -0.26
N THR A 42 6.53 20.06 -0.08
CA THR A 42 5.97 19.46 1.14
C THR A 42 7.02 19.28 2.24
N GLY A 43 8.30 19.19 1.88
CA GLY A 43 9.38 18.77 2.78
C GLY A 43 9.26 17.31 3.24
N SER A 44 8.35 16.53 2.64
CA SER A 44 8.03 15.17 3.03
C SER A 44 8.51 14.17 1.98
N ILE A 45 9.02 13.03 2.45
CA ILE A 45 9.40 11.89 1.60
C ILE A 45 8.19 11.01 1.25
N TRP A 46 7.08 11.21 1.95
CA TRP A 46 5.86 10.42 1.83
C TRP A 46 5.03 10.88 0.63
N HIS A 47 4.37 9.94 -0.05
CA HIS A 47 3.47 10.23 -1.15
C HIS A 47 2.36 11.14 -0.66
N GLN A 48 2.11 12.23 -1.40
CA GLN A 48 1.14 13.28 -1.03
C GLN A 48 1.34 13.86 0.39
N ALA A 49 2.52 13.63 0.98
CA ALA A 49 2.88 13.94 2.35
C ALA A 49 1.96 13.32 3.43
N THR A 50 1.40 12.14 3.14
CA THR A 50 0.55 11.36 4.04
C THR A 50 1.16 10.00 4.38
N TYR A 51 0.72 9.39 5.48
CA TYR A 51 1.00 7.98 5.78
C TYR A 51 0.02 7.47 6.84
N HIS A 52 -0.16 6.16 6.91
CA HIS A 52 -0.83 5.49 8.03
C HIS A 52 0.17 4.62 8.78
N SER A 53 0.19 4.73 10.11
CA SER A 53 1.08 3.93 10.95
C SER A 53 0.41 3.38 12.19
N THR A 54 0.95 2.30 12.71
CA THR A 54 0.48 1.65 13.94
C THR A 54 1.64 0.97 14.65
N GLU A 55 1.50 0.78 15.95
CA GLU A 55 2.37 -0.07 16.78
C GLU A 55 1.60 -1.24 17.41
N VAL A 56 0.29 -1.34 17.13
CA VAL A 56 -0.59 -2.37 17.69
C VAL A 56 -0.43 -3.64 16.85
N ALA A 57 0.13 -4.68 17.47
CA ALA A 57 0.28 -5.99 16.83
C ALA A 57 -1.07 -6.62 16.46
N GLY A 58 -1.10 -7.38 15.36
CA GLY A 58 -2.30 -8.06 14.85
C GLY A 58 -3.26 -7.16 14.08
N THR A 59 -2.95 -5.86 13.94
CA THR A 59 -3.66 -4.96 13.03
C THR A 59 -3.39 -5.34 11.58
N LYS A 60 -4.39 -5.09 10.72
CA LYS A 60 -4.39 -5.51 9.33
C LYS A 60 -4.62 -4.37 8.37
N ILE A 61 -3.98 -4.46 7.22
CA ILE A 61 -4.32 -3.73 6.00
C ILE A 61 -4.81 -4.75 4.99
N SER A 62 -5.87 -4.44 4.27
CA SER A 62 -6.35 -5.27 3.16
C SER A 62 -6.78 -4.45 1.96
N PHE A 63 -6.49 -4.95 0.76
CA PHE A 63 -6.95 -4.37 -0.49
C PHE A 63 -6.97 -5.42 -1.59
N ASN A 64 -7.78 -5.18 -2.62
CA ASN A 64 -7.79 -6.00 -3.82
C ASN A 64 -7.17 -5.23 -4.98
N PHE A 65 -6.52 -5.95 -5.89
CA PHE A 65 -6.05 -5.38 -7.15
C PHE A 65 -6.21 -6.36 -8.30
N THR A 66 -6.21 -5.84 -9.53
CA THR A 66 -6.07 -6.65 -10.74
C THR A 66 -4.78 -6.24 -11.41
N GLY A 67 -3.88 -7.19 -11.69
CA GLY A 67 -2.60 -6.87 -12.30
C GLY A 67 -1.61 -8.02 -12.19
N THR A 68 -0.39 -7.80 -12.70
CA THR A 68 0.68 -8.80 -12.67
C THR A 68 1.82 -8.43 -11.70
N GLY A 69 1.72 -7.28 -11.03
CA GLY A 69 2.75 -6.81 -10.11
C GLY A 69 2.19 -5.97 -8.98
N LEU A 70 2.88 -6.03 -7.84
CA LEU A 70 2.53 -5.35 -6.61
C LEU A 70 3.80 -4.83 -5.94
N TYR A 71 3.82 -3.56 -5.57
CA TYR A 71 4.89 -2.94 -4.80
C TYR A 71 4.28 -2.16 -3.65
N VAL A 72 4.65 -2.51 -2.42
CA VAL A 72 4.15 -1.90 -1.18
C VAL A 72 5.28 -1.10 -0.56
N TYR A 73 5.04 0.18 -0.30
CA TYR A 73 6.04 1.10 0.24
C TYR A 73 5.61 1.66 1.58
N GLY A 74 6.60 1.94 2.43
CA GLY A 74 6.37 2.42 3.78
C GLY A 74 7.64 2.93 4.44
N GLY A 75 7.68 2.83 5.76
CA GLY A 75 8.83 3.27 6.57
C GLY A 75 9.71 2.12 7.03
N SER A 76 10.94 2.47 7.41
CA SER A 76 11.88 1.58 8.10
C SER A 76 12.67 2.34 9.16
N GLY A 77 13.09 1.66 10.23
CA GLY A 77 13.88 2.28 11.29
C GLY A 77 13.96 1.44 12.57
N PRO A 78 14.58 1.97 13.65
CA PRO A 78 14.88 1.18 14.85
C PRO A 78 13.64 0.73 15.62
N GLU A 79 12.53 1.47 15.47
CA GLU A 79 11.25 1.18 16.13
C GLU A 79 10.35 0.26 15.28
N TYR A 80 10.74 0.00 14.02
CA TYR A 80 9.91 -0.73 13.09
C TYR A 80 10.01 -2.24 13.29
N GLY A 81 8.88 -2.91 13.08
CA GLY A 81 8.72 -4.31 13.41
C GLY A 81 8.53 -5.23 12.22
N ASN A 82 8.09 -6.45 12.54
CA ASN A 82 7.81 -7.49 11.57
C ASN A 82 6.35 -7.44 11.13
N TYR A 83 6.07 -7.98 9.95
CA TYR A 83 4.73 -8.12 9.41
C TYR A 83 4.66 -9.38 8.54
N THR A 84 3.44 -9.85 8.27
CA THR A 84 3.18 -10.93 7.33
C THR A 84 2.32 -10.38 6.21
N LEU A 85 2.80 -10.44 4.98
CA LEU A 85 2.01 -10.15 3.79
C LEU A 85 1.51 -11.46 3.19
N THR A 86 0.22 -11.55 2.91
CA THR A 86 -0.42 -12.71 2.29
C THR A 86 -1.11 -12.25 1.01
N ILE A 87 -0.88 -12.97 -0.10
CA ILE A 87 -1.61 -12.79 -1.37
C ILE A 87 -2.54 -13.99 -1.54
N ASP A 88 -3.80 -13.69 -1.85
CA ASP A 88 -4.91 -14.60 -2.04
C ASP A 88 -5.17 -15.49 -0.82
N PRO A 89 -5.38 -14.92 0.40
CA PRO A 89 -5.53 -15.70 1.65
C PRO A 89 -6.68 -16.70 1.62
N SER A 90 -7.65 -16.50 0.74
CA SER A 90 -8.85 -17.34 0.59
C SER A 90 -8.62 -18.62 -0.24
N ILE A 91 -7.46 -18.79 -0.90
CA ILE A 91 -7.15 -19.98 -1.71
C ILE A 91 -6.42 -21.06 -0.88
N PRO A 92 -6.41 -22.35 -1.30
CA PRO A 92 -5.79 -23.43 -0.51
C PRO A 92 -4.27 -23.29 -0.27
N THR A 93 -3.58 -22.57 -1.15
CA THR A 93 -2.13 -22.35 -1.10
C THR A 93 -1.83 -20.86 -1.33
N PRO A 94 -2.12 -20.00 -0.35
CA PRO A 94 -1.85 -18.57 -0.48
C PRO A 94 -0.34 -18.33 -0.52
N PHE A 95 0.07 -17.25 -1.16
CA PHE A 95 1.45 -16.80 -1.05
C PHE A 95 1.62 -16.06 0.28
N ILE A 96 2.66 -16.39 1.04
CA ILE A 96 2.94 -15.79 2.36
C ILE A 96 4.39 -15.27 2.36
N TYR A 97 4.55 -14.00 2.71
CA TYR A 97 5.83 -13.33 2.85
C TYR A 97 6.03 -12.81 4.28
N PRO A 98 7.02 -13.33 5.02
CA PRO A 98 7.43 -12.77 6.30
C PRO A 98 8.36 -11.56 6.08
N GLY A 99 7.86 -10.36 6.35
CA GLY A 99 8.58 -9.11 6.17
C GLY A 99 9.11 -8.51 7.48
N GLN A 100 10.13 -7.67 7.35
CA GLN A 100 10.71 -6.86 8.42
C GLN A 100 10.95 -5.44 7.93
N ALA A 101 10.65 -4.45 8.78
CA ALA A 101 10.92 -3.04 8.49
C ALA A 101 11.99 -2.44 9.42
N TYR A 102 12.59 -3.25 10.30
CA TYR A 102 13.67 -2.82 11.18
C TYR A 102 14.91 -2.37 10.40
N SER A 103 15.50 -1.25 10.84
CA SER A 103 16.82 -0.79 10.41
C SER A 103 17.51 -0.07 11.56
N GLU A 104 18.84 -0.04 11.62
CA GLU A 104 19.59 0.64 12.68
C GLU A 104 19.42 2.17 12.66
N GLN A 105 18.98 2.73 11.53
CA GLN A 105 18.72 4.16 11.34
C GLN A 105 17.35 4.35 10.69
N ASN A 106 16.73 5.50 10.94
CA ASN A 106 15.51 5.87 10.24
C ASN A 106 15.78 5.99 8.73
N GLY A 107 14.90 5.40 7.93
CA GLY A 107 14.95 5.55 6.47
C GLY A 107 14.84 7.03 6.07
N THR A 108 15.66 7.43 5.11
CA THR A 108 15.64 8.78 4.51
C THR A 108 14.78 8.86 3.27
N ASP A 109 14.26 7.72 2.82
CA ASP A 109 13.37 7.56 1.66
C ASP A 109 12.33 6.49 1.98
N ARG A 110 11.32 6.36 1.13
CA ARG A 110 10.31 5.30 1.20
C ARG A 110 10.98 3.93 1.07
N TYR A 111 10.67 3.05 2.01
CA TYR A 111 11.20 1.70 2.08
C TYR A 111 10.29 0.73 1.30
N LEU A 112 10.86 -0.10 0.43
CA LEU A 112 10.13 -1.16 -0.25
C LEU A 112 9.89 -2.30 0.75
N LEU A 113 8.66 -2.39 1.27
CA LEU A 113 8.25 -3.45 2.17
C LEU A 113 8.13 -4.77 1.41
N TYR A 114 7.47 -4.74 0.24
CA TYR A 114 7.32 -5.92 -0.59
C TYR A 114 7.23 -5.53 -2.06
N GLY A 115 7.80 -6.36 -2.93
CA GLY A 115 7.73 -6.19 -4.38
C GLY A 115 7.63 -7.53 -5.08
N THR A 116 6.72 -7.64 -6.03
CA THR A 116 6.64 -8.80 -6.93
C THR A 116 6.19 -8.36 -8.32
N ASP A 117 6.69 -9.05 -9.32
CA ASP A 117 6.22 -9.02 -10.69
C ASP A 117 5.97 -10.45 -11.19
N GLY A 118 5.22 -10.58 -12.28
CA GLY A 118 4.93 -11.89 -12.89
C GLY A 118 3.82 -12.68 -12.20
N LEU A 119 2.96 -12.04 -11.40
CA LEU A 119 1.70 -12.64 -11.00
C LEU A 119 0.84 -12.91 -12.25
N ALA A 120 -0.06 -13.90 -12.16
CA ALA A 120 -1.06 -14.10 -13.19
C ALA A 120 -1.92 -12.84 -13.31
N TYR A 121 -2.31 -12.45 -14.53
CA TYR A 121 -3.26 -11.35 -14.69
C TYR A 121 -4.65 -11.78 -14.20
N ALA A 122 -4.93 -11.50 -12.93
CA ALA A 122 -6.14 -11.87 -12.23
C ALA A 122 -6.47 -10.84 -11.15
N GLU A 123 -7.65 -10.96 -10.54
CA GLU A 123 -7.94 -10.29 -9.27
C GLU A 123 -7.19 -11.00 -8.15
N HIS A 124 -6.52 -10.23 -7.31
CA HIS A 124 -5.77 -10.66 -6.14
C HIS A 124 -6.28 -9.95 -4.90
N GLU A 125 -6.31 -10.65 -3.78
CA GLU A 125 -6.56 -10.11 -2.44
C GLU A 125 -5.24 -10.05 -1.68
N VAL A 126 -4.93 -8.90 -1.05
CA VAL A 126 -3.74 -8.74 -0.21
C VAL A 126 -4.17 -8.46 1.21
N VAL A 127 -3.52 -9.15 2.16
CA VAL A 127 -3.63 -8.88 3.60
C VAL A 127 -2.25 -8.73 4.20
N ILE A 128 -1.99 -7.60 4.85
CA ILE A 128 -0.77 -7.35 5.62
C ILE A 128 -1.16 -7.35 7.10
N GLU A 129 -0.56 -8.22 7.91
CA GLU A 129 -0.79 -8.32 9.34
C GLU A 129 0.48 -7.96 10.13
N THR A 130 0.40 -6.96 10.99
CA THR A 130 1.52 -6.51 11.83
C THR A 130 1.83 -7.53 12.92
N GLN A 131 3.11 -7.73 13.24
CA GLN A 131 3.56 -8.70 14.26
C GLN A 131 4.14 -8.01 15.52
N GLY A 132 3.91 -6.69 15.64
CA GLY A 132 4.45 -5.84 16.72
C GLY A 132 5.65 -5.01 16.25
N GLY A 133 5.93 -3.92 16.98
CA GLY A 133 6.78 -2.82 16.51
C GLY A 133 6.02 -1.88 15.56
N ARG A 134 6.61 -0.75 15.21
CA ARG A 134 6.00 0.22 14.29
C ARG A 134 5.88 -0.37 12.90
N PHE A 135 4.72 -0.17 12.27
CA PHE A 135 4.49 -0.38 10.85
C PHE A 135 3.95 0.93 10.26
N LEU A 136 4.40 1.30 9.07
CA LEU A 136 3.96 2.50 8.34
C LEU A 136 3.73 2.11 6.88
N LEU A 137 2.54 2.37 6.37
CA LEU A 137 2.21 2.30 4.95
C LEU A 137 2.17 3.72 4.37
N ASP A 138 2.77 3.88 3.18
CA ASP A 138 2.78 5.12 2.42
C ASP A 138 1.99 4.99 1.11
N LEU A 139 2.33 4.01 0.28
CA LEU A 139 1.61 3.78 -0.97
C LEU A 139 1.68 2.33 -1.41
N VAL A 140 0.82 2.00 -2.36
CA VAL A 140 0.84 0.75 -3.11
C VAL A 140 0.88 1.03 -4.60
N GLU A 141 1.80 0.40 -5.33
CA GLU A 141 1.80 0.42 -6.79
C GLU A 141 1.36 -0.93 -7.34
N VAL A 142 0.42 -0.91 -8.28
CA VAL A 142 -0.05 -2.07 -9.03
C VAL A 142 0.46 -1.96 -10.45
N GLY A 143 1.23 -2.96 -10.87
CA GLY A 143 1.80 -3.08 -12.21
C GLY A 143 1.04 -4.06 -13.09
N GLY A 144 1.27 -3.97 -14.39
CA GLY A 144 0.74 -4.96 -15.33
C GLY A 144 -0.71 -4.74 -15.76
N LEU A 145 -1.27 -3.54 -15.55
CA LEU A 145 -2.63 -3.23 -16.00
C LEU A 145 -2.68 -3.07 -17.52
N GLU A 146 -3.45 -3.92 -18.19
CA GLU A 146 -3.65 -3.86 -19.62
C GLU A 146 -4.82 -2.95 -19.98
N PHE A 147 -4.53 -1.79 -20.56
CA PHE A 147 -5.56 -0.89 -21.09
C PHE A 147 -5.75 -1.13 -22.60
N GLY A 148 -7.01 -1.31 -23.01
CA GLY A 148 -7.43 -1.38 -24.41
C GLY A 148 -7.56 -2.79 -25.02
N ALA A 149 -7.73 -3.83 -24.19
CA ALA A 149 -8.19 -5.13 -24.68
C ALA A 149 -9.72 -5.08 -24.95
N GLU A 150 -10.16 -5.70 -26.04
CA GLU A 150 -11.59 -5.86 -26.38
C GLU A 150 -12.33 -6.46 -25.15
N GLY A 151 -13.24 -5.69 -24.54
CA GLY A 151 -13.99 -6.09 -23.35
C GLY A 151 -13.71 -5.29 -22.07
N PHE A 152 -12.75 -4.35 -22.06
CA PHE A 152 -12.60 -3.43 -20.94
C PHE A 152 -13.76 -2.43 -20.88
N VAL A 153 -14.75 -2.70 -20.02
CA VAL A 153 -15.77 -1.73 -19.62
C VAL A 153 -15.37 -1.16 -18.27
N LEU A 154 -14.90 0.09 -18.26
CA LEU A 154 -14.79 0.86 -17.02
C LEU A 154 -16.22 1.15 -16.53
N LEU A 155 -16.75 0.30 -15.64
CA LEU A 155 -18.01 0.56 -14.95
C LEU A 155 -17.77 1.64 -13.88
N LEU A 156 -17.69 2.90 -14.31
CA LEU A 156 -17.94 4.03 -13.41
C LEU A 156 -19.41 3.97 -13.03
N ARG A 157 -19.74 3.27 -11.95
CA ARG A 157 -21.07 3.34 -11.35
C ARG A 157 -21.21 4.71 -10.71
N HIS A 158 -21.62 5.71 -11.49
CA HIS A 158 -22.30 6.86 -10.92
C HIS A 158 -23.65 6.36 -10.41
N SER A 159 -23.78 6.20 -9.10
CA SER A 159 -25.11 6.17 -8.49
C SER A 159 -25.72 7.58 -8.62
N PRO A 160 -27.00 7.69 -8.98
CA PRO A 160 -27.71 8.96 -9.13
C PRO A 160 -27.89 9.72 -7.80
#